data_AF-A0A645CJW0-F1
#
_entry.id   AF-A0A645CJW0-F1
#
_cell.length_a   1.000
_cell.length_b   1.000
_cell.length_c   1.000
_cell.angle_alpha   90.00
_cell.angle_beta   90.00
_cell.angle_gamma   90.00
#
_symmetry.space_group_name_H-M   'P 1'
#
loop_
_entity.id
_entity.type
_entity.pdbx_description
1 polymer ?
#
loop_
_entity_poly.entity_id
_entity_poly.type
_entity_poly.pdbx_seq_one_letter_code
_entity_poly.pdbx_strand_id
1 'polypeptide(L)'
;MFEDNAEYGYGMAIAYIQRRDALAELVEKAMAMPIAENVKEAMQAWLANRKDAKLSRQHGDILKELLPKAIEMASGDVLVTLSEILERKDLFVKPSIWIFGGDGWAYDIGYGGLDHVIASGVDVNILVMDTEVYSNTGGQASKATPTGSLAKFAASGKKTKKKDLGMMAMSYGYVYVASVNMGANQNQYVKAITEAESYDGPSLVIAYAPCINHGIDMGKSQLIAKQAVEAGYWPMYRYNPLLADEGKNPFVMDYKEAKASFREFLMSEVRYSALAKQFPAEAERLFTKAEEEAKARFEHHAKLAKEEN
;
A
#
# COMPACT_ATOMS: atom_id res chain seq x y z
N MET A 1 3.00 15.40 9.49
CA MET A 1 3.23 16.53 8.55
C MET A 1 3.21 16.00 7.11
N PHE A 2 3.61 16.80 6.12
CA PHE A 2 3.54 16.39 4.71
C PHE A 2 4.73 15.48 4.33
N GLU A 3 5.86 15.68 4.99
CA GLU A 3 7.16 15.07 4.71
C GLU A 3 7.45 13.79 5.50
N ASP A 4 6.82 13.62 6.68
CA ASP A 4 7.18 12.62 7.71
C ASP A 4 6.12 11.52 7.88
N ASN A 5 5.17 11.40 6.95
CA ASN A 5 4.01 10.53 7.11
C ASN A 5 4.39 9.04 7.17
N ALA A 6 5.46 8.62 6.48
CA ALA A 6 5.94 7.24 6.55
C ALA A 6 6.49 6.94 7.95
N GLU A 7 7.37 7.81 8.44
CA GLU A 7 8.05 7.73 9.73
C GLU A 7 7.05 7.82 10.88
N TYR A 8 6.00 8.63 10.70
CA TYR A 8 4.91 8.75 11.65
C TYR A 8 4.14 7.43 11.81
N GLY A 9 3.76 6.80 10.69
CA GLY A 9 3.13 5.48 10.71
C GLY A 9 4.05 4.38 11.24
N TYR A 10 5.34 4.43 10.89
CA TYR A 10 6.36 3.55 11.45
C TYR A 10 6.46 3.68 12.97
N GLY A 11 6.48 4.90 13.51
CA GLY A 11 6.50 5.15 14.95
C GLY A 11 5.28 4.54 15.66
N MET A 12 4.10 4.62 15.05
CA MET A 12 2.90 3.93 15.56
C MET A 12 3.06 2.41 15.56
N ALA A 13 3.59 1.83 14.48
CA ALA A 13 3.83 0.40 14.38
C ALA A 13 4.80 -0.08 15.48
N ILE A 14 5.92 0.61 15.67
CA ILE A 14 6.89 0.30 16.73
C ILE A 14 6.25 0.40 18.12
N ALA A 15 5.47 1.43 18.39
CA ALA A 15 4.77 1.57 19.67
C ALA A 15 3.81 0.40 19.93
N TYR A 16 3.07 -0.06 18.92
CA TYR A 16 2.19 -1.21 19.04
C TYR A 16 2.95 -2.52 19.22
N ILE A 17 4.06 -2.72 18.51
CA ILE A 17 4.93 -3.89 18.68
C ILE A 17 5.41 -3.96 20.13
N GLN A 18 6.00 -2.88 20.66
CA GLN A 18 6.48 -2.83 22.04
C GLN A 18 5.37 -3.09 23.07
N ARG A 19 4.20 -2.47 22.90
CA ARG A 19 3.06 -2.68 23.80
C ARG A 19 2.57 -4.13 23.78
N ARG A 20 2.52 -4.76 22.60
CA ARG A 20 2.09 -6.17 22.44
C ARG A 20 3.12 -7.17 22.92
N ASP A 21 4.41 -6.87 22.78
CA ASP A 21 5.49 -7.72 23.30
C ASP A 21 5.50 -7.68 24.84
N ALA A 22 5.35 -6.50 25.45
CA ALA A 22 5.18 -6.38 26.90
C ALA A 22 3.93 -7.11 27.42
N LEU A 23 2.82 -7.10 26.64
CA LEU A 23 1.65 -7.92 26.97
C LEU A 23 1.95 -9.41 26.85
N ALA A 24 2.70 -9.84 25.83
CA ALA A 24 3.06 -11.25 25.65
C ALA A 24 3.91 -11.76 26.83
N GLU A 25 4.92 -11.01 27.26
CA GLU A 25 5.72 -11.33 28.45
C GLU A 25 4.85 -11.44 29.73
N LEU A 26 3.86 -10.56 29.88
CA LEU A 26 2.94 -10.59 31.01
C LEU A 26 2.02 -11.83 30.96
N VAL A 27 1.56 -12.22 29.77
CA VAL A 27 0.79 -13.44 29.56
C VAL A 27 1.64 -14.69 29.86
N GLU A 28 2.90 -14.74 29.40
CA GLU A 28 3.83 -15.83 29.74
C GLU A 28 4.05 -15.95 31.25
N LYS A 29 4.24 -14.81 31.94
CA LYS A 29 4.32 -14.76 33.40
C LYS A 29 3.06 -15.32 34.06
N ALA A 30 1.87 -14.95 33.58
CA ALA A 30 0.61 -15.45 34.12
C ALA A 30 0.45 -16.97 33.93
N MET A 31 0.89 -17.53 32.80
CA MET A 31 0.82 -18.97 32.54
C MET A 31 1.73 -19.81 33.45
N ALA A 32 2.75 -19.21 34.06
CA ALA A 32 3.61 -19.85 35.06
C ALA A 32 3.04 -19.80 36.49
N MET A 33 1.94 -19.08 36.71
CA MET A 33 1.25 -18.95 37.99
C MET A 33 0.16 -20.03 38.15
N PRO A 34 -0.32 -20.29 39.38
CA PRO A 34 -1.43 -21.22 39.63
C PRO A 34 -2.78 -20.61 39.20
N ILE A 35 -3.04 -20.55 37.89
CA ILE A 35 -4.30 -20.10 37.28
C ILE A 35 -5.12 -21.29 36.77
N ALA A 36 -6.40 -21.05 36.45
CA ALA A 36 -7.29 -22.07 35.90
C ALA A 36 -6.83 -22.52 34.49
N GLU A 37 -6.92 -23.83 34.21
CA GLU A 37 -6.37 -24.43 32.98
C GLU A 37 -6.99 -23.84 31.72
N ASN A 38 -8.30 -23.60 31.70
CA ASN A 38 -8.99 -22.98 30.58
C ASN A 38 -8.49 -21.56 30.25
N VAL A 39 -8.04 -20.80 31.26
CA VAL A 39 -7.43 -19.47 31.06
C VAL A 39 -6.05 -19.64 30.42
N LYS A 40 -5.27 -20.63 30.91
CA LYS A 40 -3.93 -20.94 30.40
C LYS A 40 -3.98 -21.40 28.93
N GLU A 41 -4.92 -22.27 28.57
CA GLU A 41 -5.13 -22.70 27.19
C GLU A 41 -5.47 -21.51 26.27
N ALA A 42 -6.34 -20.60 26.71
CA ALA A 42 -6.70 -19.40 25.94
C ALA A 42 -5.50 -18.45 25.77
N MET A 43 -4.69 -18.28 26.82
CA MET A 43 -3.45 -17.49 26.79
C MET A 43 -2.43 -18.08 25.82
N GLN A 44 -2.22 -19.40 25.85
CA GLN A 44 -1.32 -20.10 24.94
C GLN A 44 -1.78 -19.99 23.49
N ALA A 45 -3.08 -20.16 23.24
CA ALA A 45 -3.65 -20.02 21.90
C ALA A 45 -3.54 -18.57 21.38
N TRP A 46 -3.72 -17.57 22.24
CA TRP A 46 -3.49 -16.18 21.87
C TRP A 46 -2.02 -15.91 21.54
N LEU A 47 -1.07 -16.34 22.38
CA LEU A 47 0.37 -16.16 22.15
C LEU A 47 0.83 -16.74 20.82
N ALA A 48 0.42 -17.99 20.52
CA ALA A 48 0.77 -18.68 19.29
C ALA A 48 0.24 -17.97 18.02
N ASN A 49 -0.85 -17.21 18.15
CA ASN A 49 -1.56 -16.62 17.03
C ASN A 49 -1.63 -15.08 17.08
N ARG A 50 -0.84 -14.43 17.95
CA ARG A 50 -0.94 -12.98 18.21
C ARG A 50 -0.63 -12.10 17.00
N LYS A 51 0.02 -12.65 15.97
CA LYS A 51 0.36 -12.00 14.70
C LYS A 51 -0.67 -12.23 13.58
N ASP A 52 -1.68 -13.07 13.80
CA ASP A 52 -2.78 -13.28 12.86
C ASP A 52 -3.99 -12.45 13.28
N ALA A 53 -4.55 -11.63 12.38
CA ALA A 53 -5.64 -10.73 12.71
C ALA A 53 -6.93 -11.45 13.15
N LYS A 54 -7.26 -12.58 12.52
CA LYS A 54 -8.48 -13.33 12.79
C LYS A 54 -8.34 -14.16 14.07
N LEU A 55 -7.23 -14.87 14.21
CA LEU A 55 -6.97 -15.77 15.33
C LEU A 55 -6.64 -14.99 16.61
N SER A 56 -5.88 -13.90 16.52
CA SER A 56 -5.65 -13.02 17.69
C SER A 56 -6.94 -12.41 18.21
N ARG A 57 -7.90 -12.09 17.33
CA ARG A 57 -9.26 -11.67 17.73
C ARG A 57 -10.02 -12.80 18.40
N GLN A 58 -10.10 -13.95 17.75
CA GLN A 58 -10.82 -15.11 18.29
C GLN A 58 -10.34 -15.46 19.71
N HIS A 59 -9.03 -15.61 19.91
CA HIS A 59 -8.48 -15.93 21.23
C HIS A 59 -8.51 -14.75 22.20
N GLY A 60 -8.39 -13.52 21.69
CA GLY A 60 -8.56 -12.31 22.48
C GLY A 60 -9.97 -12.16 23.06
N ASP A 61 -11.00 -12.46 22.28
CA ASP A 61 -12.38 -12.38 22.74
C ASP A 61 -12.68 -13.46 23.79
N ILE A 62 -12.13 -14.67 23.63
CA ILE A 62 -12.17 -15.71 24.67
C ILE A 62 -11.51 -15.22 25.96
N LEU A 63 -10.32 -14.59 25.89
CA LEU A 63 -9.65 -14.03 27.06
C LEU A 63 -10.49 -12.95 27.75
N LYS A 64 -11.18 -12.08 27.00
CA LYS A 64 -12.07 -11.06 27.57
C LYS A 64 -13.23 -11.65 28.36
N GLU A 65 -13.72 -12.83 27.99
CA GLU A 65 -14.79 -13.53 28.70
C GLU A 65 -14.27 -14.26 29.95
N LEU A 66 -13.08 -14.86 29.87
CA LEU A 66 -12.53 -15.68 30.94
C LEU A 66 -11.84 -14.85 32.05
N LEU A 67 -11.12 -13.79 31.69
CA LEU A 67 -10.31 -13.01 32.64
C LEU A 67 -11.13 -12.41 33.79
N PRO A 68 -12.33 -11.80 33.59
CA PRO A 68 -13.11 -11.24 34.71
C PRO A 68 -13.42 -12.27 35.80
N LYS A 69 -13.82 -13.49 35.40
CA LYS A 69 -14.13 -14.58 36.33
C LYS A 69 -12.87 -15.09 37.03
N ALA A 70 -11.76 -15.18 36.30
CA ALA A 70 -10.48 -15.60 36.87
C ALA A 70 -9.96 -14.60 37.90
N ILE A 71 -10.15 -13.30 37.65
CA ILE A 71 -9.80 -12.20 38.56
C ILE A 71 -10.62 -12.27 39.86
N GLU A 72 -11.93 -12.52 39.79
CA GLU A 72 -12.80 -12.66 40.98
C GLU A 72 -12.33 -13.78 41.93
N MET A 73 -11.71 -14.82 41.39
CA MET A 73 -11.21 -15.97 42.16
C MET A 73 -9.72 -15.85 42.54
N ALA A 74 -9.01 -14.84 42.04
CA ALA A 74 -7.58 -14.67 42.23
C ALA A 74 -7.25 -13.83 43.47
N SER A 75 -6.05 -14.01 44.00
CA SER A 75 -5.48 -13.17 45.07
C SER A 75 -3.97 -12.96 44.87
N GLY A 76 -3.40 -12.00 45.59
CA GLY A 76 -1.97 -11.68 45.52
C GLY A 76 -1.49 -11.35 44.10
N ASP A 77 -0.31 -11.85 43.74
CA ASP A 77 0.33 -11.57 42.44
C ASP A 77 -0.49 -12.05 41.24
N VAL A 78 -1.30 -13.10 41.41
CA VAL A 78 -2.18 -13.61 40.35
C VAL A 78 -3.25 -12.58 40.02
N LEU A 79 -3.89 -11.99 41.03
CA LEU A 79 -4.91 -10.96 40.85
C LEU A 79 -4.33 -9.75 40.11
N VAL A 80 -3.16 -9.28 40.54
CA VAL A 80 -2.48 -8.13 39.93
C VAL A 80 -2.16 -8.42 38.45
N THR A 81 -1.54 -9.58 38.19
CA THR A 81 -1.10 -9.95 36.83
C THR A 81 -2.29 -10.12 35.88
N LEU A 82 -3.35 -10.82 36.28
CA LEU A 82 -4.55 -11.01 35.45
C LEU A 82 -5.31 -9.69 35.21
N SER A 83 -5.37 -8.82 36.23
CA SER A 83 -6.00 -7.49 36.08
C SER A 83 -5.24 -6.63 35.08
N GLU A 84 -3.91 -6.61 35.15
CA GLU A 84 -3.08 -5.85 34.21
C GLU A 84 -3.20 -6.36 32.77
N ILE A 85 -3.31 -7.69 32.57
CA ILE A 85 -3.61 -8.28 31.25
C ILE A 85 -4.96 -7.77 30.73
N LEU A 86 -6.00 -7.79 31.56
CA LEU A 86 -7.34 -7.35 31.17
C LEU A 86 -7.42 -5.84 30.89
N GLU A 87 -6.67 -5.01 31.62
CA GLU A 87 -6.57 -3.57 31.37
C GLU A 87 -6.00 -3.28 29.98
N ARG A 88 -5.11 -4.16 29.47
CA ARG A 88 -4.49 -4.10 28.15
C ARG A 88 -5.26 -4.85 27.06
N LYS A 89 -6.56 -5.11 27.25
CA LYS A 89 -7.41 -5.86 26.29
C LYS A 89 -7.57 -5.20 24.92
N ASP A 90 -7.26 -3.90 24.80
CA ASP A 90 -7.17 -3.19 23.51
C ASP A 90 -6.07 -3.77 22.62
N LEU A 91 -5.07 -4.42 23.21
CA LEU A 91 -3.94 -5.05 22.54
C LEU A 91 -4.15 -6.53 22.23
N PHE A 92 -5.33 -7.11 22.44
CA PHE A 92 -5.52 -8.53 22.13
C PHE A 92 -5.56 -8.77 20.61
N VAL A 93 -6.29 -7.92 19.89
CA VAL A 93 -6.44 -8.04 18.43
C VAL A 93 -5.25 -7.40 17.73
N LYS A 94 -4.62 -8.07 16.75
CA LYS A 94 -3.57 -7.45 15.92
C LYS A 94 -4.08 -6.15 15.28
N PRO A 95 -3.40 -5.01 15.46
CA PRO A 95 -3.72 -3.78 14.74
C PRO A 95 -3.22 -3.87 13.29
N SER A 96 -3.86 -3.14 12.40
CA SER A 96 -3.43 -2.96 11.00
C SER A 96 -3.04 -1.50 10.81
N ILE A 97 -1.75 -1.23 10.58
CA ILE A 97 -1.23 0.13 10.43
C ILE A 97 -1.26 0.53 8.96
N TRP A 98 -2.03 1.58 8.66
CA TRP A 98 -2.15 2.13 7.31
C TRP A 98 -1.58 3.54 7.22
N ILE A 99 -0.75 3.76 6.21
CA ILE A 99 -0.10 5.02 5.90
C ILE A 99 -0.66 5.53 4.57
N PHE A 100 -1.43 6.61 4.62
CA PHE A 100 -2.14 7.16 3.46
C PHE A 100 -1.48 8.45 2.98
N GLY A 101 -1.30 8.58 1.67
CA GLY A 101 -0.88 9.85 1.08
C GLY A 101 -0.98 9.89 -0.44
N GLY A 102 -0.87 11.09 -0.99
CA GLY A 102 -0.87 11.31 -2.44
C GLY A 102 0.51 11.12 -3.08
N ASP A 103 0.58 11.23 -4.39
CA ASP A 103 1.83 11.10 -5.13
C ASP A 103 2.88 12.15 -4.76
N GLY A 104 2.48 13.38 -4.45
CA GLY A 104 3.42 14.42 -4.04
C GLY A 104 4.14 14.14 -2.72
N TRP A 105 3.55 13.34 -1.83
CA TRP A 105 4.25 12.84 -0.65
C TRP A 105 5.20 11.71 -1.04
N ALA A 106 4.66 10.64 -1.64
CA ALA A 106 5.38 9.38 -1.84
C ALA A 106 6.52 9.48 -2.87
N TYR A 107 6.37 10.31 -3.91
CA TYR A 107 7.35 10.42 -4.99
C TYR A 107 8.37 11.53 -4.76
N ASP A 108 7.99 12.56 -3.99
CA ASP A 108 8.75 13.79 -3.81
C ASP A 108 9.19 14.00 -2.35
N ILE A 109 8.42 14.74 -1.55
CA ILE A 109 8.90 15.30 -0.27
C ILE A 109 9.13 14.24 0.80
N GLY A 110 8.28 13.20 0.86
CA GLY A 110 8.37 12.12 1.84
C GLY A 110 8.99 10.84 1.28
N TYR A 111 9.55 10.87 0.07
CA TYR A 111 10.12 9.66 -0.54
C TYR A 111 11.27 9.08 0.28
N GLY A 112 12.15 9.92 0.85
CA GLY A 112 13.25 9.43 1.67
C GLY A 112 12.78 8.67 2.92
N GLY A 113 11.75 9.19 3.58
CA GLY A 113 11.08 8.52 4.70
C GLY A 113 10.38 7.23 4.29
N LEU A 114 9.63 7.28 3.18
CA LEU A 114 8.95 6.12 2.62
C LEU A 114 9.94 4.99 2.31
N ASP A 115 11.03 5.30 1.61
CA ASP A 115 12.09 4.35 1.25
C ASP A 115 12.71 3.71 2.49
N HIS A 116 13.03 4.50 3.52
CA HIS A 116 13.56 3.99 4.77
C HIS A 116 12.58 3.05 5.49
N VAL A 117 11.29 3.42 5.54
CA VAL A 117 10.27 2.63 6.23
C VAL A 117 10.01 1.31 5.51
N ILE A 118 9.89 1.28 4.18
CA ILE A 118 9.76 0.00 3.46
C ILE A 118 11.02 -0.85 3.55
N ALA A 119 12.21 -0.23 3.60
CA ALA A 119 13.47 -0.95 3.78
C ALA A 119 13.59 -1.60 5.17
N SER A 120 12.90 -1.07 6.19
CA SER A 120 12.97 -1.58 7.57
C SER A 120 12.39 -2.99 7.77
N GLY A 121 11.53 -3.45 6.85
CA GLY A 121 10.85 -4.75 6.97
C GLY A 121 9.69 -4.77 7.96
N VAL A 122 9.31 -3.64 8.57
CA VAL A 122 8.18 -3.58 9.50
C VAL A 122 6.85 -3.75 8.75
N ASP A 123 5.94 -4.53 9.36
CA ASP A 123 4.56 -4.73 8.92
C ASP A 123 3.77 -3.41 8.96
N VAL A 124 3.74 -2.71 7.82
CA VAL A 124 2.95 -1.50 7.57
C VAL A 124 2.38 -1.54 6.16
N ASN A 125 1.15 -1.02 6.01
CA ASN A 125 0.46 -0.93 4.74
C ASN A 125 0.47 0.52 4.25
N ILE A 126 1.05 0.76 3.07
CA ILE A 126 1.12 2.09 2.47
C ILE A 126 0.20 2.15 1.25
N LEU A 127 -0.73 3.08 1.25
CA LEU A 127 -1.58 3.38 0.08
C LEU A 127 -1.21 4.76 -0.48
N VAL A 128 -0.70 4.74 -1.71
CA VAL A 128 -0.41 5.95 -2.50
C VAL A 128 -1.56 6.18 -3.45
N MET A 129 -2.33 7.25 -3.22
CA MET A 129 -3.36 7.72 -4.15
C MET A 129 -2.69 8.58 -5.22
N ASP A 130 -2.32 7.97 -6.33
CA ASP A 130 -1.55 8.60 -7.39
C ASP A 130 -2.46 9.37 -8.34
N THR A 131 -2.54 10.67 -8.11
CA THR A 131 -3.23 11.63 -8.97
C THR A 131 -2.30 12.25 -10.01
N GLU A 132 -1.01 11.90 -9.96
CA GLU A 132 0.03 12.37 -10.86
C GLU A 132 0.29 13.89 -10.86
N VAL A 133 -0.26 14.62 -9.88
CA VAL A 133 -0.08 16.06 -9.65
C VAL A 133 -0.29 16.37 -8.18
N TYR A 134 0.13 17.53 -7.71
CA TYR A 134 -0.24 18.00 -6.38
C TYR A 134 -1.67 18.56 -6.42
N SER A 135 -2.69 17.70 -6.33
CA SER A 135 -4.09 18.11 -6.50
C SER A 135 -4.53 19.20 -5.52
N ASN A 136 -4.22 19.02 -4.22
CA ASN A 136 -4.68 19.94 -3.17
C ASN A 136 -4.20 21.39 -3.37
N THR A 137 -2.97 21.57 -3.86
CA THR A 137 -2.37 22.91 -4.07
C THR A 137 -2.64 23.47 -5.48
N GLY A 138 -3.56 22.84 -6.23
CA GLY A 138 -4.03 23.32 -7.51
C GLY A 138 -3.23 22.84 -8.72
N GLY A 139 -2.68 21.62 -8.66
CA GLY A 139 -2.16 20.88 -9.82
C GLY A 139 -0.73 21.24 -10.22
N GLN A 140 0.20 21.30 -9.26
CA GLN A 140 1.64 21.38 -9.54
C GLN A 140 2.17 20.04 -10.05
N ALA A 141 3.22 20.11 -10.87
CA ALA A 141 3.93 18.92 -11.32
C ALA A 141 4.61 18.21 -10.14
N SER A 142 4.52 16.88 -10.14
CA SER A 142 5.22 15.96 -9.24
C SER A 142 6.21 15.08 -10.02
N LYS A 143 7.04 14.30 -9.33
CA LYS A 143 7.80 13.22 -9.99
C LYS A 143 6.89 12.10 -10.53
N ALA A 144 5.64 12.02 -10.06
CA ALA A 144 4.63 11.12 -10.60
C ALA A 144 3.94 11.67 -11.86
N THR A 145 4.08 12.96 -12.18
CA THR A 145 3.55 13.54 -13.42
C THR A 145 4.20 12.86 -14.65
N PRO A 146 3.42 12.38 -15.62
CA PRO A 146 3.91 11.77 -16.86
C PRO A 146 4.44 12.78 -17.87
N THR A 147 5.21 12.26 -18.83
CA THR A 147 5.67 13.02 -20.00
C THR A 147 4.49 13.60 -20.77
N GLY A 148 4.60 14.86 -21.18
CA GLY A 148 3.58 15.55 -21.98
C GLY A 148 2.38 16.08 -21.16
N SER A 149 2.25 15.73 -19.88
CA SER A 149 1.20 16.30 -19.04
C SER A 149 1.50 17.75 -18.70
N LEU A 150 0.51 18.63 -18.89
CA LEU A 150 0.53 20.00 -18.37
C LEU A 150 0.21 20.01 -16.88
N ALA A 151 0.98 20.81 -16.15
CA ALA A 151 0.76 21.12 -14.74
C ALA A 151 1.46 22.46 -14.41
N LYS A 152 1.17 23.06 -13.25
CA LYS A 152 1.95 24.22 -12.78
C LYS A 152 3.41 23.80 -12.62
N PHE A 153 4.35 24.66 -13.03
CA PHE A 153 5.79 24.36 -13.18
C PHE A 153 6.17 23.38 -14.31
N ALA A 154 5.20 22.94 -15.12
CA ALA A 154 5.40 22.18 -16.35
C ALA A 154 4.52 22.74 -17.47
N ALA A 155 4.57 24.06 -17.68
CA ALA A 155 3.64 24.80 -18.56
C ALA A 155 3.74 24.45 -20.06
N SER A 156 4.83 23.81 -20.49
CA SER A 156 4.97 23.28 -21.86
C SER A 156 4.95 21.74 -21.89
N GLY A 157 4.37 21.12 -20.87
CA GLY A 157 4.35 19.68 -20.67
C GLY A 157 5.63 19.19 -20.00
N LYS A 158 5.51 18.21 -19.09
CA LYS A 158 6.68 17.63 -18.43
C LYS A 158 7.55 16.88 -19.44
N LYS A 159 8.87 17.12 -19.38
CA LYS A 159 9.84 16.59 -20.36
C LYS A 159 10.43 15.24 -19.97
N THR A 160 10.36 14.90 -18.68
CA THR A 160 10.91 13.68 -18.11
C THR A 160 9.79 12.67 -17.83
N LYS A 161 10.11 11.38 -17.95
CA LYS A 161 9.18 10.30 -17.63
C LYS A 161 8.72 10.33 -16.17
N LYS A 162 7.59 9.66 -15.92
CA LYS A 162 7.12 9.34 -14.56
C LYS A 162 8.20 8.54 -13.83
N LYS A 163 8.52 8.91 -12.59
CA LYS A 163 9.37 8.09 -11.69
C LYS A 163 8.63 6.77 -11.43
N ASP A 164 9.32 5.64 -11.52
CA ASP A 164 8.71 4.34 -11.27
C ASP A 164 8.93 3.92 -9.81
N LEU A 165 8.05 4.38 -8.91
CA LEU A 165 8.15 4.12 -7.47
C LEU A 165 8.01 2.63 -7.16
N GLY A 166 7.10 1.94 -7.85
CA GLY A 166 6.88 0.51 -7.62
C GLY A 166 8.11 -0.33 -8.01
N MET A 167 8.74 -0.04 -9.16
CA MET A 167 10.00 -0.69 -9.54
C MET A 167 11.14 -0.44 -8.55
N MET A 168 11.22 0.76 -7.96
CA MET A 168 12.22 1.05 -6.92
C MET A 168 11.95 0.22 -5.65
N ALA A 169 10.71 0.16 -5.19
CA ALA A 169 10.33 -0.63 -4.02
C ALA A 169 10.55 -2.14 -4.23
N MET A 170 10.27 -2.66 -5.44
CA MET A 170 10.51 -4.07 -5.79
C MET A 170 11.99 -4.45 -5.75
N SER A 171 12.92 -3.49 -5.85
CA SER A 171 14.36 -3.79 -5.81
C SER A 171 14.85 -4.33 -4.46
N TYR A 172 14.10 -4.12 -3.37
CA TYR A 172 14.39 -4.70 -2.06
C TYR A 172 14.12 -6.21 -2.02
N GLY A 173 13.20 -6.71 -2.85
CA GLY A 173 12.83 -8.12 -2.91
C GLY A 173 11.81 -8.57 -1.85
N TYR A 174 11.83 -7.97 -0.65
CA TYR A 174 10.96 -8.29 0.50
C TYR A 174 9.85 -7.26 0.75
N VAL A 175 9.59 -6.36 -0.19
CA VAL A 175 8.48 -5.41 -0.10
C VAL A 175 7.36 -5.92 -0.99
N TYR A 176 6.15 -6.10 -0.45
CA TYR A 176 4.98 -6.36 -1.29
C TYR A 176 4.64 -5.08 -2.06
N VAL A 177 4.48 -5.17 -3.39
CA VAL A 177 4.18 -3.99 -4.22
C VAL A 177 3.04 -4.29 -5.16
N ALA A 178 2.03 -3.43 -5.21
CA ALA A 178 0.95 -3.54 -6.19
C ALA A 178 0.65 -2.22 -6.88
N SER A 179 0.42 -2.27 -8.19
CA SER A 179 -0.18 -1.18 -8.95
C SER A 179 -1.62 -1.56 -9.29
N VAL A 180 -2.56 -0.73 -8.85
CA VAL A 180 -3.99 -1.06 -8.88
C VAL A 180 -4.80 0.05 -9.54
N ASN A 181 -5.94 -0.33 -10.11
CA ASN A 181 -6.89 0.61 -10.71
C ASN A 181 -8.32 0.06 -10.58
N MET A 182 -9.12 0.72 -9.75
CA MET A 182 -10.47 0.27 -9.41
C MET A 182 -11.42 0.23 -10.61
N GLY A 183 -11.31 1.22 -11.51
CA GLY A 183 -12.16 1.30 -12.70
C GLY A 183 -11.86 0.20 -13.71
N ALA A 184 -10.60 -0.22 -13.79
CA ALA A 184 -10.17 -1.28 -14.69
C ALA A 184 -10.54 -2.68 -14.19
N ASN A 185 -10.25 -2.99 -12.92
CA ASN A 185 -10.52 -4.32 -12.35
C ASN A 185 -10.67 -4.29 -10.82
N GLN A 186 -11.91 -4.31 -10.34
CA GLN A 186 -12.24 -4.32 -8.91
C GLN A 186 -11.74 -5.58 -8.19
N ASN A 187 -11.77 -6.74 -8.85
CA ASN A 187 -11.29 -7.99 -8.26
C ASN A 187 -9.78 -7.95 -8.02
N GLN A 188 -9.01 -7.39 -8.98
CA GLN A 188 -7.57 -7.20 -8.81
C GLN A 188 -7.28 -6.20 -7.69
N TYR A 189 -8.04 -5.12 -7.59
CA TYR A 189 -7.90 -4.13 -6.52
C TYR A 189 -8.11 -4.77 -5.14
N VAL A 190 -9.23 -5.49 -4.94
CA VAL A 190 -9.53 -6.18 -3.68
C VAL A 190 -8.45 -7.22 -3.36
N LYS A 191 -8.05 -8.04 -4.35
CA LYS A 191 -7.00 -9.04 -4.18
C LYS A 191 -5.68 -8.40 -3.72
N ALA A 192 -5.27 -7.31 -4.35
CA ALA A 192 -4.03 -6.62 -4.01
C ALA A 192 -4.04 -6.04 -2.60
N ILE A 193 -5.16 -5.46 -2.16
CA ILE A 193 -5.33 -4.92 -0.80
C ILE A 193 -5.33 -6.05 0.24
N THR A 194 -6.02 -7.15 -0.03
CA THR A 194 -6.04 -8.31 0.87
C THR A 194 -4.66 -8.97 0.99
N GLU A 195 -3.96 -9.18 -0.12
CA GLU A 195 -2.59 -9.72 -0.11
C GLU A 195 -1.63 -8.78 0.64
N ALA A 196 -1.68 -7.48 0.37
CA ALA A 196 -0.88 -6.46 1.06
C ALA A 196 -1.08 -6.50 2.58
N GLU A 197 -2.33 -6.48 3.04
CA GLU A 197 -2.65 -6.45 4.48
C GLU A 197 -2.28 -7.75 5.19
N SER A 198 -2.38 -8.89 4.49
CA SER A 198 -2.03 -10.20 5.03
C SER A 198 -0.52 -10.47 5.09
N TYR A 199 0.28 -9.71 4.35
CA TYR A 199 1.73 -9.88 4.30
C TYR A 199 2.36 -9.41 5.63
N ASP A 200 3.13 -10.27 6.31
CA ASP A 200 3.86 -9.93 7.54
C ASP A 200 5.13 -9.13 7.22
N GLY A 201 4.96 -7.94 6.64
CA GLY A 201 6.04 -7.10 6.16
C GLY A 201 5.53 -5.82 5.47
N PRO A 202 6.44 -5.02 4.89
CA PRO A 202 6.07 -3.74 4.31
C PRO A 202 5.32 -3.94 2.99
N SER A 203 4.19 -3.25 2.85
CA SER A 203 3.33 -3.31 1.69
C SER A 203 3.12 -1.93 1.07
N LEU A 204 3.33 -1.80 -0.25
CA LEU A 204 3.13 -0.59 -1.02
C LEU A 204 2.07 -0.81 -2.11
N VAL A 205 0.94 -0.13 -2.00
CA VAL A 205 -0.13 -0.13 -3.00
C VAL A 205 -0.21 1.24 -3.67
N ILE A 206 0.00 1.29 -4.98
CA ILE A 206 -0.08 2.51 -5.79
C ILE A 206 -1.38 2.46 -6.59
N ALA A 207 -2.35 3.28 -6.20
CA ALA A 207 -3.68 3.31 -6.79
C ALA A 207 -3.84 4.52 -7.72
N TYR A 208 -4.19 4.28 -8.99
CA TYR A 208 -4.55 5.37 -9.90
C TYR A 208 -5.80 6.11 -9.42
N ALA A 209 -5.69 7.42 -9.23
CA ALA A 209 -6.77 8.27 -8.72
C ALA A 209 -7.12 9.37 -9.74
N PRO A 210 -8.17 9.18 -10.57
CA PRO A 210 -8.67 10.23 -11.45
C PRO A 210 -9.00 11.51 -10.67
N CYS A 211 -8.60 12.66 -11.20
CA CYS A 211 -8.70 13.93 -10.50
C CYS A 211 -9.30 15.02 -11.40
N ILE A 212 -9.97 16.01 -10.79
CA ILE A 212 -10.44 17.21 -11.49
C ILE A 212 -9.30 17.95 -12.22
N ASN A 213 -8.06 17.84 -11.72
CA ASN A 213 -6.88 18.45 -12.36
C ASN A 213 -6.47 17.77 -13.68
N HIS A 214 -6.98 16.57 -13.96
CA HIS A 214 -6.83 15.94 -15.28
C HIS A 214 -7.74 16.62 -16.31
N GLY A 215 -8.77 17.34 -15.85
CA GLY A 215 -9.78 18.01 -16.67
C GLY A 215 -10.62 16.99 -17.44
N ILE A 216 -11.27 16.12 -16.68
CA ILE A 216 -12.18 15.09 -17.15
C ILE A 216 -13.57 15.32 -16.56
N ASP A 217 -14.59 14.71 -17.16
CA ASP A 217 -15.90 14.59 -16.52
C ASP A 217 -15.83 13.58 -15.36
N MET A 218 -15.92 14.07 -14.13
CA MET A 218 -15.80 13.23 -12.93
C MET A 218 -16.93 12.20 -12.79
N GLY A 219 -18.08 12.42 -13.45
CA GLY A 219 -19.14 11.42 -13.56
C GLY A 219 -18.70 10.15 -14.30
N LYS A 220 -17.60 10.24 -15.06
CA LYS A 220 -16.97 9.13 -15.80
C LYS A 220 -15.62 8.72 -15.21
N SER A 221 -15.29 9.12 -13.99
CA SER A 221 -13.98 8.84 -13.37
C SER A 221 -13.57 7.36 -13.43
N GLN A 222 -14.47 6.42 -13.11
CA GLN A 222 -14.20 4.98 -13.20
C GLN A 222 -13.96 4.51 -14.65
N LEU A 223 -14.68 5.08 -15.62
CA LEU A 223 -14.48 4.79 -17.04
C LEU A 223 -13.12 5.31 -17.52
N ILE A 224 -12.74 6.53 -17.16
CA ILE A 224 -11.41 7.08 -17.48
C ILE A 224 -10.30 6.23 -16.85
N ALA A 225 -10.47 5.81 -15.59
CA ALA A 225 -9.53 4.92 -14.92
C ALA A 225 -9.38 3.58 -15.66
N LYS A 226 -10.48 2.99 -16.13
CA LYS A 226 -10.45 1.79 -16.97
C LYS A 226 -9.69 2.03 -18.28
N GLN A 227 -9.99 3.12 -18.98
CA GLN A 227 -9.35 3.49 -20.24
C GLN A 227 -7.85 3.71 -20.09
N ALA A 228 -7.39 4.24 -18.96
CA ALA A 228 -5.97 4.39 -18.65
C ALA A 228 -5.23 3.04 -18.67
N VAL A 229 -5.84 1.96 -18.15
CA VAL A 229 -5.25 0.62 -18.22
C VAL A 229 -5.39 0.04 -19.62
N GLU A 230 -6.56 0.18 -20.25
CA GLU A 230 -6.80 -0.35 -21.60
C GLU A 230 -5.86 0.25 -22.65
N ALA A 231 -5.44 1.49 -22.47
CA ALA A 231 -4.50 2.19 -23.32
C ALA A 231 -3.01 1.87 -23.00
N GLY A 232 -2.72 1.06 -21.98
CA GLY A 232 -1.35 0.80 -21.51
C GLY A 232 -0.71 1.96 -20.75
N TYR A 233 -1.49 2.99 -20.41
CA TYR A 233 -1.03 4.17 -19.68
C TYR A 233 -0.74 3.89 -18.21
N TRP A 234 -1.61 3.11 -17.56
CA TRP A 234 -1.43 2.67 -16.18
C TRP A 234 -1.21 1.15 -16.14
N PRO A 235 -0.08 0.65 -15.61
CA PRO A 235 0.14 -0.78 -15.48
C PRO A 235 -0.69 -1.38 -14.34
N MET A 236 -1.02 -2.66 -14.41
CA MET A 236 -1.58 -3.40 -13.28
C MET A 236 -0.75 -4.65 -13.02
N TYR A 237 -0.19 -4.73 -11.81
CA TYR A 237 0.67 -5.83 -11.38
C TYR A 237 0.63 -5.98 -9.87
N ARG A 238 1.10 -7.13 -9.40
CA ARG A 238 1.42 -7.42 -8.00
C ARG A 238 2.77 -8.10 -7.94
N TYR A 239 3.59 -7.69 -6.99
CA TYR A 239 4.84 -8.32 -6.61
C TYR A 239 4.65 -8.84 -5.19
N ASN A 240 4.66 -10.17 -5.05
CA ASN A 240 4.45 -10.84 -3.78
C ASN A 240 5.71 -11.61 -3.38
N PRO A 241 6.48 -11.14 -2.37
CA PRO A 241 7.69 -11.80 -1.89
C PRO A 241 7.48 -13.27 -1.50
N LEU A 242 6.30 -13.61 -0.96
CA LEU A 242 6.00 -14.98 -0.51
C LEU A 242 5.99 -16.00 -1.66
N LEU A 243 5.72 -15.57 -2.89
CA LEU A 243 5.83 -16.45 -4.05
C LEU A 243 7.28 -16.86 -4.31
N ALA A 244 8.25 -15.97 -4.06
CA ALA A 244 9.66 -16.29 -4.20
C ALA A 244 10.09 -17.35 -3.18
N ASP A 245 9.57 -17.30 -1.94
CA ASP A 245 9.80 -18.32 -0.92
C ASP A 245 9.26 -19.70 -1.32
N GLU A 246 8.21 -19.72 -2.16
CA GLU A 246 7.65 -20.94 -2.77
C GLU A 246 8.38 -21.38 -4.06
N GLY A 247 9.47 -20.71 -4.45
CA GLY A 247 10.18 -20.96 -5.70
C GLY A 247 9.42 -20.53 -6.96
N LYS A 248 8.42 -19.67 -6.83
CA LYS A 248 7.62 -19.11 -7.94
C LYS A 248 8.05 -17.68 -8.22
N ASN A 249 7.80 -17.20 -9.43
CA ASN A 249 8.07 -15.81 -9.78
C ASN A 249 7.19 -14.86 -8.94
N PRO A 250 7.78 -13.92 -8.18
CA PRO A 250 7.05 -12.99 -7.34
C PRO A 250 6.25 -11.94 -8.12
N PHE A 251 6.64 -11.65 -9.36
CA PHE A 251 6.00 -10.64 -10.19
C PHE A 251 4.87 -11.23 -11.04
N VAL A 252 3.64 -10.78 -10.77
CA VAL A 252 2.43 -11.13 -11.51
C VAL A 252 1.91 -9.92 -12.26
N MET A 253 1.94 -9.99 -13.58
CA MET A 253 1.32 -9.00 -14.46
C MET A 253 -0.18 -9.30 -14.63
N ASP A 254 -1.03 -8.48 -14.02
CA ASP A 254 -2.48 -8.68 -14.00
C ASP A 254 -3.17 -8.13 -15.27
N TYR A 255 -2.52 -7.25 -16.03
CA TYR A 255 -2.98 -6.76 -17.33
C TYR A 255 -1.89 -6.91 -18.39
N LYS A 256 -2.12 -7.78 -19.39
CA LYS A 256 -1.07 -8.33 -20.28
C LYS A 256 -1.03 -7.79 -21.70
N GLU A 257 -2.06 -7.06 -22.14
CA GLU A 257 -2.09 -6.48 -23.48
C GLU A 257 -2.95 -5.22 -23.52
N ALA A 258 -2.40 -4.12 -24.03
CA ALA A 258 -3.16 -2.89 -24.29
C ALA A 258 -4.12 -3.09 -25.48
N LYS A 259 -5.36 -2.63 -25.32
CA LYS A 259 -6.46 -2.81 -26.27
C LYS A 259 -6.96 -1.50 -26.89
N ALA A 260 -6.54 -0.37 -26.34
CA ALA A 260 -6.95 0.96 -26.78
C ALA A 260 -5.75 1.80 -27.22
N SER A 261 -6.02 2.85 -28.00
CA SER A 261 -4.99 3.79 -28.43
C SER A 261 -4.50 4.64 -27.25
N PHE A 262 -3.18 4.61 -27.03
CA PHE A 262 -2.53 5.48 -26.04
C PHE A 262 -2.80 6.95 -26.33
N ARG A 263 -2.71 7.34 -27.61
CA ARG A 263 -2.91 8.72 -28.04
C ARG A 263 -4.33 9.21 -27.82
N GLU A 264 -5.33 8.38 -28.09
CA GLU A 264 -6.74 8.73 -27.85
C GLU A 264 -7.01 8.94 -26.35
N PHE A 265 -6.43 8.09 -25.50
CA PHE A 265 -6.52 8.28 -24.05
C PHE A 265 -5.92 9.62 -23.62
N LEU A 266 -4.72 9.98 -24.07
CA LEU A 266 -4.14 11.29 -23.75
C LEU A 266 -5.09 12.42 -24.15
N MET A 267 -5.60 12.40 -25.38
CA MET A 267 -6.47 13.46 -25.90
C MET A 267 -7.84 13.53 -25.20
N SER A 268 -8.22 12.51 -24.44
CA SER A 268 -9.45 12.51 -23.63
C SER A 268 -9.36 13.41 -22.39
N GLU A 269 -8.15 13.83 -21.99
CA GLU A 269 -7.92 14.63 -20.79
C GLU A 269 -7.39 16.04 -21.15
N VAL A 270 -7.89 17.08 -20.49
CA VAL A 270 -7.48 18.47 -20.76
C VAL A 270 -6.00 18.70 -20.47
N ARG A 271 -5.41 18.01 -19.48
CA ARG A 271 -3.98 18.11 -19.16
C ARG A 271 -3.05 17.73 -20.32
N TYR A 272 -3.54 17.03 -21.35
CA TYR A 272 -2.82 16.76 -22.58
C TYR A 272 -3.39 17.55 -23.76
N SER A 273 -4.71 17.56 -23.97
CA SER A 273 -5.29 18.24 -25.14
C SER A 273 -5.01 19.76 -25.14
N ALA A 274 -4.85 20.38 -23.97
CA ALA A 274 -4.41 21.76 -23.87
C ALA A 274 -2.95 21.96 -24.35
N LEU A 275 -2.06 20.96 -24.18
CA LEU A 275 -0.70 21.02 -24.72
C LEU A 275 -0.72 21.00 -26.23
N ALA A 276 -1.51 20.09 -26.82
CA ALA A 276 -1.68 20.01 -28.28
C ALA A 276 -2.20 21.32 -28.87
N LYS A 277 -3.07 22.03 -28.16
CA LYS A 277 -3.60 23.32 -28.58
C LYS A 277 -2.58 24.46 -28.45
N GLN A 278 -1.80 24.51 -27.37
CA GLN A 278 -0.90 25.62 -27.07
C GLN A 278 0.47 25.48 -27.73
N PHE A 279 0.99 24.24 -27.81
CA PHE A 279 2.32 23.93 -28.31
C PHE A 279 2.29 22.70 -29.23
N PRO A 280 1.69 22.77 -30.43
CA PRO A 280 1.41 21.59 -31.26
C PRO A 280 2.64 20.73 -31.59
N ALA A 281 3.75 21.37 -31.99
CA ALA A 281 4.98 20.65 -32.33
C ALA A 281 5.61 19.94 -31.12
N GLU A 282 5.56 20.59 -29.95
CA GLU A 282 6.08 20.00 -28.72
C GLU A 282 5.16 18.90 -28.18
N ALA A 283 3.85 19.06 -28.34
CA ALA A 283 2.87 18.03 -28.01
C ALA A 283 3.13 16.75 -28.81
N GLU A 284 3.33 16.85 -30.12
CA GLU A 284 3.61 15.69 -30.97
C GLU A 284 4.86 14.94 -30.50
N ARG A 285 5.93 15.70 -30.24
CA ARG A 285 7.19 15.15 -29.74
C ARG A 285 7.02 14.46 -28.38
N LEU A 286 6.31 15.09 -27.44
CA LEU A 286 6.15 14.54 -26.09
C LEU A 286 5.15 13.39 -26.03
N PHE A 287 4.11 13.38 -26.86
CA PHE A 287 3.12 12.30 -26.89
C PHE A 287 3.70 11.05 -27.54
N THR A 288 4.48 11.19 -28.61
CA THR A 288 5.27 10.08 -29.17
C THR A 288 6.21 9.50 -28.11
N LYS A 289 6.96 10.37 -27.42
CA LYS A 289 7.85 9.95 -26.33
C LYS A 289 7.10 9.25 -25.18
N ALA A 290 5.94 9.75 -24.79
CA ALA A 290 5.14 9.16 -23.71
C ALA A 290 4.63 7.75 -24.08
N GLU A 291 4.24 7.55 -25.34
CA GLU A 291 3.81 6.25 -25.86
C GLU A 291 4.97 5.24 -25.90
N GLU A 292 6.15 5.67 -26.36
CA GLU A 292 7.38 4.86 -26.33
C GLU A 292 7.77 4.46 -24.90
N GLU A 293 7.70 5.39 -23.95
CA GLU A 293 7.98 5.14 -22.53
C GLU A 293 6.98 4.15 -21.92
N ALA A 294 5.69 4.28 -22.25
CA ALA A 294 4.65 3.36 -21.78
C ALA A 294 4.88 1.96 -22.36
N LYS A 295 5.19 1.85 -23.65
CA LYS A 295 5.51 0.58 -24.32
C LYS A 295 6.75 -0.08 -23.71
N ALA A 296 7.84 0.66 -23.52
CA ALA A 296 9.07 0.14 -22.93
C ALA A 296 8.84 -0.36 -21.49
N ARG A 297 8.05 0.36 -20.68
CA ARG A 297 7.68 -0.09 -19.33
C ARG A 297 6.85 -1.38 -19.38
N PHE A 298 5.91 -1.46 -20.32
CA PHE A 298 5.08 -2.64 -20.50
C PHE A 298 5.90 -3.88 -20.87
N GLU A 299 6.82 -3.73 -21.83
CA GLU A 299 7.75 -4.78 -22.24
C GLU A 299 8.68 -5.21 -21.10
N HIS A 300 9.14 -4.26 -20.29
CA HIS A 300 9.95 -4.55 -19.10
C HIS A 300 9.16 -5.41 -18.09
N HIS A 301 7.93 -5.04 -17.75
CA HIS A 301 7.08 -5.83 -16.86
C HIS A 301 6.74 -7.21 -17.45
N ALA A 302 6.49 -7.28 -18.75
CA ALA A 302 6.24 -8.55 -19.42
C ALA A 302 7.47 -9.48 -19.39
N LYS A 303 8.68 -8.91 -19.38
CA LYS A 303 9.92 -9.68 -19.16
C LYS A 303 9.99 -10.20 -17.72
N LEU A 304 9.79 -9.33 -16.71
CA LEU A 304 9.77 -9.74 -15.30
C LEU A 304 8.78 -10.88 -15.04
N ALA A 305 7.59 -10.81 -15.63
CA ALA A 305 6.56 -11.86 -15.46
C ALA A 305 6.90 -13.21 -16.14
N LYS A 306 7.94 -13.24 -16.98
CA LYS A 306 8.41 -14.45 -17.69
C LYS A 306 9.75 -14.94 -17.18
N GLU A 307 10.41 -14.20 -16.29
CA GLU A 307 11.66 -14.65 -15.68
C GLU A 307 11.38 -15.93 -14.88
N GLU A 308 12.15 -16.98 -15.17
CA GLU A 308 12.16 -18.21 -14.38
C GLU A 308 13.06 -17.95 -13.16
N ASN A 309 12.57 -18.34 -11.97
CA ASN A 309 13.35 -18.30 -10.73
C ASN A 309 14.27 -19.50 -10.61
#